data_AF-A0A379FIW8-F1
#
_entry.id   AF-A0A379FIW8-F1
#
_cell.length_a   1.000
_cell.length_b   1.000
_cell.length_c   1.000
_cell.angle_alpha   90.00
_cell.angle_beta   90.00
_cell.angle_gamma   90.00
#
_symmetry.space_group_name_H-M   'P 1'
#
loop_
_entity.id
_entity.type
_entity.pdbx_description
1 polymer ?
#
loop_
_entity_poly.entity_id
_entity_poly.type
_entity_poly.pdbx_seq_one_letter_code
_entity_poly.pdbx_strand_id
1 'polypeptide(L)'
;MYEEIDEVMAEVKKAPRDDQRIEDELGDLLFSVVNLSRHLKQKPEQALNRACRKFEQRFRFVEKMLTEQGINIENASLEEMEISCKKRRKKKLSEE
;
A
#
# COMPACT_ATOMS: atom_id res chain seq x y z
N MET A 1 -9.98 -2.50 -14.93
CA MET A 1 -8.91 -2.45 -13.90
C MET A 1 -7.54 -2.17 -14.49
N TYR A 2 -6.96 -3.02 -15.36
CA TYR A 2 -5.67 -2.66 -15.98
C TYR A 2 -5.77 -1.38 -16.81
N GLU A 3 -6.87 -1.23 -17.55
CA GLU A 3 -7.25 0.00 -18.26
C GLU A 3 -7.32 1.23 -17.34
N GLU A 4 -8.11 1.18 -16.27
CA GLU A 4 -8.18 2.25 -15.24
C GLU A 4 -6.82 2.67 -14.67
N ILE A 5 -5.88 1.72 -14.50
CA ILE A 5 -4.52 2.03 -14.04
C ILE A 5 -3.80 2.86 -15.11
N ASP A 6 -3.94 2.49 -16.38
CA ASP A 6 -3.34 3.19 -17.50
C ASP A 6 -3.96 4.59 -17.68
N GLU A 7 -5.26 4.75 -17.44
CA GLU A 7 -5.98 6.04 -17.50
C GLU A 7 -5.51 7.00 -16.39
N VAL A 8 -5.45 6.55 -15.13
CA VAL A 8 -4.87 7.34 -14.02
C VAL A 8 -3.44 7.76 -14.36
N MET A 9 -2.63 6.84 -14.86
CA MET A 9 -1.22 7.12 -15.21
C MET A 9 -1.09 8.05 -16.41
N ALA A 10 -2.06 8.06 -17.33
CA ALA A 10 -2.12 8.99 -18.45
C ALA A 10 -2.44 10.40 -17.95
N GLU A 11 -3.46 10.58 -17.11
CA GLU A 11 -3.81 11.90 -16.54
C GLU A 11 -2.68 12.49 -15.71
N VAL A 12 -2.00 11.67 -14.87
CA VAL A 12 -0.86 12.12 -14.06
C VAL A 12 0.32 12.63 -14.90
N LYS A 13 0.48 12.14 -16.14
CA LYS A 13 1.57 12.54 -17.04
C LYS A 13 1.24 13.76 -17.89
N LYS A 14 -0.01 14.24 -17.90
CA LYS A 14 -0.40 15.41 -18.70
C LYS A 14 0.18 16.70 -18.12
N ALA A 15 0.44 17.64 -19.02
CA ALA A 15 0.80 19.01 -18.71
C ALA A 15 -0.09 19.96 -19.54
N PRO A 16 -0.85 20.88 -18.91
CA PRO A 16 -0.93 21.11 -17.47
C PRO A 16 -1.58 19.94 -16.73
N ARG A 17 -1.25 19.81 -15.44
CA ARG A 17 -1.85 18.82 -14.56
C ARG A 17 -3.30 19.22 -14.26
N ASP A 18 -4.22 18.26 -14.41
CA ASP A 18 -5.64 18.43 -14.11
C ASP A 18 -6.00 17.51 -12.94
N ASP A 19 -6.03 18.06 -11.72
CA ASP A 19 -6.32 17.30 -10.51
C ASP A 19 -7.75 16.75 -10.47
N GLN A 20 -8.70 17.42 -11.13
CA GLN A 20 -10.08 16.95 -11.17
C GLN A 20 -10.22 15.69 -12.03
N ARG A 21 -9.53 15.68 -13.19
CA ARG A 21 -9.47 14.47 -14.02
C ARG A 21 -8.76 13.32 -13.32
N ILE A 22 -7.66 13.60 -12.61
CA ILE A 22 -6.97 12.57 -11.82
C ILE A 22 -7.89 12.00 -10.75
N GLU A 23 -8.69 12.83 -10.07
CA GLU A 23 -9.66 12.38 -9.07
C GLU A 23 -10.76 11.49 -9.68
N ASP A 24 -11.29 11.87 -10.85
CA ASP A 24 -12.28 11.07 -11.58
C ASP A 24 -11.73 9.66 -11.90
N GLU A 25 -10.55 9.57 -12.55
CA GLU A 25 -9.93 8.28 -12.91
C GLU A 25 -9.55 7.44 -11.67
N LEU A 26 -9.10 8.08 -10.58
CA LEU A 26 -8.85 7.39 -9.32
C LEU A 26 -10.14 6.78 -8.74
N GLY A 27 -11.27 7.47 -8.89
CA GLY A 27 -12.59 6.97 -8.51
C GLY A 27 -12.95 5.70 -9.27
N ASP A 28 -12.79 5.70 -10.59
CA ASP A 28 -13.11 4.57 -11.45
C ASP A 28 -12.18 3.36 -11.20
N LEU A 29 -10.88 3.61 -10.97
CA LEU A 29 -9.94 2.58 -10.51
C LEU A 29 -10.37 1.94 -9.18
N LEU A 30 -10.69 2.75 -8.17
CA LEU A 30 -11.14 2.24 -6.87
C LEU A 30 -12.44 1.45 -6.99
N PHE A 31 -13.39 1.93 -7.79
CA PHE A 31 -14.66 1.24 -8.07
C PHE A 31 -14.43 -0.11 -8.76
N SER A 32 -13.56 -0.14 -9.77
CA SER A 32 -13.12 -1.35 -10.46
C SER A 32 -12.52 -2.38 -9.49
N VAL A 33 -11.66 -1.97 -8.55
CA VAL A 33 -11.07 -2.86 -7.53
C VAL A 33 -12.12 -3.41 -6.57
N VAL A 34 -13.08 -2.57 -6.16
CA VAL A 34 -14.20 -2.99 -5.31
C VAL A 34 -15.07 -4.03 -6.03
N ASN A 35 -15.37 -3.82 -7.31
CA ASN A 35 -16.15 -4.78 -8.10
C ASN A 35 -15.41 -6.09 -8.33
N LEU A 36 -14.11 -6.05 -8.64
CA LEU A 36 -13.28 -7.24 -8.74
C LEU A 36 -13.32 -8.07 -7.44
N SER A 37 -13.19 -7.40 -6.29
CA SER A 37 -13.29 -8.05 -4.98
C SER A 37 -14.63 -8.77 -4.79
N ARG A 38 -15.75 -8.15 -5.21
CA ARG A 38 -17.09 -8.77 -5.18
C ARG A 38 -17.20 -9.98 -6.11
N HIS A 39 -16.68 -9.89 -7.34
CA HIS A 39 -16.66 -11.02 -8.29
C HIS A 39 -15.88 -12.21 -7.75
N LEU A 40 -14.80 -11.96 -7.01
CA LEU A 40 -14.01 -12.98 -6.31
C LEU A 40 -14.64 -13.47 -4.99
N LYS A 41 -15.89 -13.05 -4.71
CA LYS A 41 -16.64 -13.37 -3.48
C LYS A 41 -15.92 -12.95 -2.20
N GLN A 42 -15.08 -11.92 -2.28
CA GLN A 42 -14.44 -11.29 -1.14
C GLN A 42 -15.20 -10.04 -0.73
N LYS A 43 -15.08 -9.67 0.56
CA LYS A 43 -15.62 -8.40 1.07
C LYS A 43 -14.53 -7.32 0.98
N PRO A 44 -14.66 -6.31 0.11
CA PRO A 44 -13.62 -5.29 -0.11
C PRO A 44 -13.19 -4.59 1.18
N GLU A 45 -14.14 -4.17 2.01
CA GLU A 45 -13.89 -3.52 3.30
C GLU A 45 -13.04 -4.40 4.24
N GLN A 46 -13.35 -5.69 4.31
CA GLN A 46 -12.60 -6.62 5.16
C GLN A 46 -11.19 -6.88 4.61
N ALA A 47 -11.06 -6.98 3.28
CA ALA A 47 -9.76 -7.12 2.63
C ALA A 47 -8.87 -5.90 2.89
N LEU A 48 -9.42 -4.69 2.74
CA LEU A 48 -8.73 -3.43 3.03
C LEU A 48 -8.34 -3.33 4.50
N ASN A 49 -9.26 -3.59 5.43
CA ASN A 49 -8.97 -3.60 6.87
C ASN A 49 -7.84 -4.58 7.24
N ARG A 50 -7.82 -5.77 6.63
CA ARG A 50 -6.71 -6.72 6.83
C ARG A 50 -5.39 -6.20 6.26
N ALA A 51 -5.41 -5.52 5.12
CA ALA A 51 -4.23 -4.89 4.55
C ALA A 51 -3.68 -3.77 5.45
N CYS A 52 -4.56 -2.88 5.95
CA CYS A 52 -4.19 -1.81 6.88
C CYS A 52 -3.56 -2.37 8.16
N ARG A 53 -4.16 -3.38 8.79
CA ARG A 53 -3.57 -4.05 9.97
C ARG A 53 -2.20 -4.68 9.67
N LYS A 54 -2.03 -5.29 8.48
CA LYS A 54 -0.72 -5.82 8.08
C LYS A 54 0.31 -4.71 7.92
N PHE A 55 -0.08 -3.55 7.39
CA PHE A 55 0.80 -2.39 7.27
C PHE A 55 1.17 -1.81 8.63
N GLU A 56 0.19 -1.62 9.52
CA GLU A 56 0.42 -1.16 10.90
C GLU A 56 1.37 -2.10 11.66
N GLN A 57 1.13 -3.41 11.60
CA GLN A 57 2.01 -4.39 12.24
C GLN A 57 3.43 -4.35 11.69
N ARG A 58 3.59 -4.07 10.39
CA ARG A 58 4.90 -3.90 9.77
C ARG A 58 5.57 -2.65 10.31
N PHE A 59 4.86 -1.52 10.34
CA PHE A 59 5.35 -0.26 10.87
C PHE A 59 5.86 -0.42 12.32
N ARG A 60 5.03 -0.98 13.20
CA ARG A 60 5.42 -1.25 14.61
C ARG A 60 6.64 -2.16 14.75
N PHE A 61 6.84 -3.09 13.82
CA PHE A 61 8.03 -3.94 13.81
C PHE A 61 9.29 -3.14 13.42
N VAL A 62 9.18 -2.27 12.42
CA VAL A 62 10.29 -1.36 12.03
C VAL A 62 10.64 -0.43 13.20
N GLU A 63 9.62 0.19 13.81
CA GLU A 63 9.77 1.06 14.98
C GLU A 63 10.52 0.39 16.12
N LYS A 64 10.15 -0.84 16.45
CA LYS A 64 10.86 -1.63 17.47
C LYS A 64 12.34 -1.86 17.10
N MET A 65 12.62 -2.24 15.85
CA MET A 65 14.00 -2.49 15.39
C MET A 65 14.87 -1.23 15.41
N LEU A 66 14.32 -0.08 15.03
CA LEU A 66 15.04 1.19 15.05
C LEU A 66 15.27 1.68 16.47
N THR A 67 14.27 1.52 17.35
CA THR A 67 14.39 1.86 18.76
C THR A 67 15.46 1.03 19.46
N GLU A 68 15.54 -0.28 19.16
CA GLU A 68 16.62 -1.16 19.65
C GLU A 68 18.03 -0.72 19.17
N GLN A 69 18.10 0.02 18.07
CA GLN A 69 19.35 0.59 17.52
C GLN A 69 19.60 2.03 17.97
N GLY A 70 18.73 2.60 18.82
CA GLY A 70 18.82 3.99 19.29
C GLY A 70 18.46 5.03 18.21
N ILE A 71 17.78 4.63 17.13
CA ILE A 71 17.38 5.50 16.02
C ILE A 71 15.92 5.91 16.19
N ASN A 72 15.63 7.20 16.09
CA ASN A 72 14.26 7.73 16.13
C ASN A 72 13.56 7.51 14.78
N ILE A 73 12.34 6.98 14.82
CA ILE A 73 11.51 6.67 13.64
C ILE A 73 11.09 7.92 12.84
N GLU A 74 11.04 9.10 13.45
CA GLU A 74 10.72 10.35 12.74
C GLU A 74 11.76 10.70 11.67
N ASN A 75 12.96 10.12 11.75
CA ASN A 75 14.04 10.29 10.78
C ASN A 75 14.21 9.09 9.82
N ALA A 76 13.36 8.07 9.92
CA ALA A 76 13.49 6.85 9.12
C ALA A 76 12.87 7.02 7.72
N SER A 77 13.62 6.65 6.70
CA SER A 77 13.20 6.68 5.30
C SER A 77 12.23 5.53 4.96
N LEU A 78 11.37 5.75 3.96
CA LEU A 78 10.46 4.72 3.43
C LEU A 78 11.21 3.42 3.04
N GLU A 79 12.45 3.56 2.55
CA GLU A 79 13.32 2.45 2.15
C GLU A 79 13.80 1.61 3.33
N GLU A 80 14.13 2.24 4.47
CA GLU A 80 14.47 1.52 5.72
C GLU A 80 13.27 0.73 6.26
N MET A 81 12.07 1.25 6.06
CA MET A 81 10.82 0.57 6.43
C MET A 81 10.54 -0.63 5.52
N GLU A 82 10.84 -0.53 4.22
CA GLU A 82 10.72 -1.64 3.27
C GLU A 82 11.74 -2.76 3.51
N ILE A 83 12.99 -2.43 3.81
CA ILE A 83 14.05 -3.41 4.10
C ILE A 83 13.69 -4.23 5.36
N SER A 84 13.18 -3.55 6.39
CA SER A 84 12.73 -4.18 7.63
C SER A 84 11.50 -5.09 7.39
N CYS A 85 10.60 -4.71 6.49
CA CYS A 85 9.49 -5.58 6.04
C CYS A 85 9.96 -6.85 5.35
N LYS A 86 11.00 -6.78 4.49
CA LYS A 86 11.58 -7.96 3.83
C LYS A 86 12.20 -8.92 4.85
N LYS A 87 12.87 -8.40 5.89
CA LYS A 87 13.45 -9.22 6.98
C LYS A 87 12.37 -9.99 7.76
N ARG A 88 11.24 -9.36 8.10
CA ARG A 88 10.11 -10.03 8.78
C ARG A 88 9.52 -11.18 7.95
N ARG A 89 9.38 -11.01 6.63
CA ARG A 89 8.92 -12.08 5.73
C ARG A 89 9.85 -13.29 5.79
N LYS A 90 11.16 -13.10 5.75
CA LYS A 90 12.14 -14.20 5.84
C LYS A 90 12.09 -14.94 7.17
N LYS A 91 11.89 -14.22 8.29
CA LYS A 91 11.79 -14.84 9.63
C LYS A 91 10.54 -15.73 9.78
N LYS A 92 9.43 -15.34 9.15
CA LYS A 92 8.21 -16.15 9.11
C LYS A 92 8.35 -17.45 8.30
N LEU A 93 9.15 -17.42 7.23
CA LEU A 93 9.46 -18.58 6.38
C LEU A 93 10.44 -19.58 7.01
N SER A 94 11.11 -19.21 8.11
CA SER A 94 12.01 -20.08 8.87
C SER A 94 11.38 -20.67 10.13
N GLU A 95 10.16 -20.25 10.48
CA GLU A 95 9.41 -20.68 11.67
C GLU A 95 8.18 -21.55 11.31
N GLU A 96 7.91 -21.76 10.01
CA GLU A 96 6.92 -22.69 9.43
C GLU A 96 7.65 -23.84 8.71
#